data_AF-A0AAD4NFS8-F1
#
_entry.id   AF-A0AAD4NFS8-F1
#
_cell.length_a   1.000
_cell.length_b   1.000
_cell.length_c   1.000
_cell.angle_alpha   90.00
_cell.angle_beta   90.00
_cell.angle_gamma   90.00
#
_symmetry.space_group_name_H-M   'P 1'
#
loop_
_entity.id
_entity.type
_entity.pdbx_description
1 polymer ?
#
loop_
_entity_poly.entity_id
_entity_poly.type
_entity_poly.pdbx_seq_one_letter_code
_entity_poly.pdbx_strand_id
1 'polypeptide(L)'
;MLVQYSAPMNGLKNDNCNDESQEGNSFHEAAEKSAYSKSMELLDTIGETQITLNLFLNNDFELAEERMAVLADRSMYHALGHGTILFIKAMMTCDRADMERGMEAMRNAALVIDGFRARYTIADSIYRIGGQYKILTEEQIHAELCYAESLMFRAILTFFYDESLVSFIKGSFKIRSCYQSFKECHRILNSDCWKEKSDSVKSQEIKRQFECGVRMGIGAFNLMLSTLPTKLLRLLEVVGFSGNKVSALFIGKLAKEK
;
A
#
# COMPACT_ATOMS: atom_id res chain seq x y z
N MET A 1 5.19 0.51 0.78
CA MET A 1 5.26 1.87 1.36
C MET A 1 6.32 2.04 2.48
N LEU A 2 7.01 0.97 2.93
CA LEU A 2 8.03 1.06 3.99
C LEU A 2 9.31 0.26 3.63
N VAL A 3 10.16 0.70 2.70
CA VAL A 3 11.61 0.38 2.72
C VAL A 3 12.42 1.41 1.91
N GLN A 4 13.26 2.14 2.65
CA GLN A 4 14.55 2.78 2.33
C GLN A 4 14.72 3.58 1.01
N TYR A 5 15.05 4.86 1.19
CA TYR A 5 16.11 5.52 0.44
C TYR A 5 17.16 6.08 1.41
N SER A 6 18.39 5.58 1.30
CA SER A 6 19.59 6.23 1.84
C SER A 6 20.49 6.53 0.65
N ALA A 7 20.56 7.81 0.26
CA ALA A 7 21.60 8.28 -0.64
C ALA A 7 22.21 9.58 -0.10
N PRO A 8 23.53 9.74 -0.19
CA PRO A 8 24.25 10.86 0.41
C PRO A 8 24.16 12.11 -0.47
N MET A 9 23.76 13.24 0.13
CA MET A 9 23.89 14.57 -0.45
C MET A 9 25.34 15.03 -0.30
N ASN A 10 26.19 14.74 -1.31
CA ASN A 10 27.53 15.32 -1.39
C ASN A 10 27.55 16.45 -2.43
N GLY A 11 27.79 17.67 -1.92
CA GLY A 11 28.83 18.52 -2.47
C GLY A 11 28.40 19.65 -3.40
N LEU A 12 27.91 20.75 -2.84
CA LEU A 12 28.26 22.08 -3.35
C LEU A 12 29.10 22.78 -2.28
N LYS A 13 30.42 22.86 -2.54
CA LYS A 13 31.36 23.74 -1.84
C LYS A 13 31.02 25.20 -2.15
N ASN A 14 31.16 26.07 -1.15
CA ASN A 14 31.85 27.35 -1.29
C ASN A 14 32.24 27.91 0.08
N ASP A 15 33.29 28.74 0.03
CA ASP A 15 34.24 29.05 1.09
C ASP A 15 33.77 30.07 2.15
N ASN A 16 34.46 30.02 3.31
CA ASN A 16 34.53 31.00 4.40
C ASN A 16 34.67 32.47 3.89
N CYS A 17 34.30 33.55 4.59
CA CYS A 17 34.41 33.85 6.02
C CYS A 17 33.66 35.16 6.39
N ASN A 18 33.37 35.32 7.69
CA ASN A 18 33.20 36.55 8.51
C ASN A 18 31.80 37.04 8.94
N ASP A 19 31.60 36.79 10.24
CA ASP A 19 31.25 37.70 11.35
C ASP A 19 29.83 38.21 11.66
N GLU A 20 29.46 37.86 12.91
CA GLU A 20 28.72 38.57 13.95
C GLU A 20 27.20 38.83 13.86
N SER A 21 26.51 37.97 14.62
CA SER A 21 25.55 38.29 15.70
C SER A 21 24.06 38.53 15.39
N GLN A 22 23.28 37.62 16.00
CA GLN A 22 21.91 37.73 16.53
C GLN A 22 20.74 37.98 15.56
N GLU A 23 20.08 36.88 15.17
CA GLU A 23 18.62 36.75 15.32
C GLU A 23 18.25 35.27 15.36
N GLY A 24 17.85 34.81 16.54
CA GLY A 24 17.33 33.46 16.77
C GLY A 24 15.89 33.33 16.24
N ASN A 25 15.56 32.11 15.80
CA ASN A 25 14.22 31.64 15.44
C ASN A 25 13.64 32.06 14.06
N SER A 26 14.41 31.94 12.98
CA SER A 26 13.82 31.92 11.62
C SER A 26 14.44 30.92 10.64
N PHE A 27 15.51 30.21 11.00
CA PHE A 27 16.25 29.35 10.07
C PHE A 27 15.79 27.90 9.99
N HIS A 28 14.86 27.45 10.84
CA HIS A 28 14.38 26.06 10.81
C HIS A 28 13.04 25.85 10.08
N GLU A 29 12.27 26.91 9.84
CA GLU A 29 10.93 26.82 9.25
C GLU A 29 10.92 27.05 7.72
N ALA A 30 12.02 27.59 7.18
CA ALA A 30 12.15 27.90 5.75
C ALA A 30 12.66 26.73 4.90
N ALA A 31 13.21 25.67 5.50
CA ALA A 31 13.86 24.58 4.78
C ALA A 31 12.94 23.39 4.41
N GLU A 32 11.75 23.28 5.01
CA GLU A 32 10.86 22.12 4.83
C GLU A 32 9.53 22.40 4.12
N LYS A 33 9.37 23.58 3.51
CA LYS A 33 8.45 23.72 2.37
C LYS A 33 9.10 23.09 1.13
N SER A 34 9.35 21.78 1.20
CA SER A 34 9.67 20.94 0.04
C SER A 34 8.64 21.26 -1.04
N ALA A 35 9.11 21.85 -2.14
CA ALA A 35 8.28 22.30 -3.26
C ALA A 35 7.33 21.17 -3.66
N TYR A 36 6.02 21.40 -3.50
CA TYR A 36 5.02 20.42 -3.86
C TYR A 36 5.11 20.14 -5.36
N SER A 37 5.55 18.94 -5.72
CA SER A 37 5.63 18.55 -7.12
C SER A 37 4.21 18.28 -7.63
N LYS A 38 3.74 19.09 -8.59
CA LYS A 38 2.48 18.84 -9.31
C LYS A 38 2.63 17.78 -10.41
N SER A 39 3.78 17.11 -10.47
CA SER A 39 4.01 16.06 -11.45
C SER A 39 3.11 14.86 -11.19
N MET A 40 2.53 14.32 -12.25
CA MET A 40 1.72 13.10 -12.23
C MET A 40 2.53 11.88 -12.70
N GLU A 41 3.85 12.02 -12.87
CA GLU A 41 4.69 10.87 -13.16
C GLU A 41 4.72 9.89 -11.99
N LEU A 42 4.68 8.60 -12.29
CA LEU A 42 4.58 7.54 -11.28
C LEU A 42 5.64 7.65 -10.17
N LEU A 43 6.91 7.83 -10.52
CA LEU A 43 7.98 7.97 -9.53
C LEU A 43 7.86 9.22 -8.66
N ASP A 44 7.40 10.33 -9.23
CA ASP A 44 7.22 11.57 -8.47
C ASP A 44 6.09 11.39 -7.45
N THR A 45 4.97 10.78 -7.86
CA THR A 45 3.87 10.48 -6.93
C THR A 45 4.29 9.49 -5.83
N ILE A 46 5.18 8.53 -6.12
CA ILE A 46 5.78 7.66 -5.10
C ILE A 46 6.68 8.47 -4.16
N GLY A 47 7.53 9.35 -4.70
CA GLY A 47 8.38 10.24 -3.90
C GLY A 47 7.59 11.14 -2.96
N GLU A 48 6.47 11.70 -3.42
CA GLU A 48 5.56 12.50 -2.60
C GLU A 48 4.98 11.71 -1.41
N THR A 49 4.68 10.41 -1.58
CA THR A 49 4.25 9.57 -0.45
C THR A 49 5.36 9.34 0.58
N GLN A 50 6.62 9.31 0.17
CA GLN A 50 7.76 9.18 1.09
C GLN A 50 7.97 10.45 1.90
N ILE A 51 7.91 11.62 1.25
CA ILE A 51 7.97 12.92 1.93
C ILE A 51 6.82 13.04 2.94
N THR A 52 5.61 12.68 2.52
CA THR A 52 4.42 12.68 3.36
C THR A 52 4.56 11.75 4.57
N LEU A 53 5.12 10.55 4.36
CA LEU A 53 5.37 9.63 5.46
C LEU A 53 6.35 10.21 6.48
N ASN A 54 7.40 10.90 6.03
CA ASN A 54 8.33 11.57 6.95
C ASN A 54 7.63 12.67 7.76
N LEU A 55 6.80 13.50 7.12
CA LEU A 55 5.97 14.50 7.82
C LEU A 55 5.06 13.83 8.87
N PHE A 56 4.36 12.77 8.47
CA PHE A 56 3.49 12.01 9.37
C PHE A 56 4.27 11.44 10.57
N LEU A 57 5.45 10.87 10.36
CA LEU A 57 6.30 10.31 11.42
C LEU A 57 6.94 11.39 12.32
N ASN A 58 7.08 12.61 11.81
CA ASN A 58 7.52 13.78 12.57
C ASN A 58 6.36 14.46 13.35
N ASN A 59 5.16 13.87 13.34
CA ASN A 59 3.92 14.38 13.94
C ASN A 59 3.30 15.59 13.22
N ASP A 60 3.72 15.91 12.00
CA ASP A 60 3.10 16.93 11.16
C ASP A 60 1.89 16.33 10.40
N PHE A 61 0.91 15.83 11.16
CA PHE A 61 -0.23 15.06 10.63
C PHE A 61 -1.11 15.86 9.69
N GLU A 62 -1.33 17.14 9.98
CA GLU A 62 -2.15 18.05 9.19
C GLU A 62 -1.51 18.31 7.82
N LEU A 63 -0.21 18.60 7.81
CA LEU A 63 0.53 18.86 6.57
C LEU A 63 0.65 17.59 5.71
N ALA A 64 0.89 16.43 6.34
CA ALA A 64 0.88 15.15 5.64
C ALA A 64 -0.48 14.89 4.97
N GLU A 65 -1.58 15.16 5.69
CA GLU A 65 -2.92 14.98 5.15
C GLU A 65 -3.21 15.92 3.99
N GLU A 66 -2.91 17.22 4.14
CA GLU A 66 -3.11 18.23 3.11
C GLU A 66 -2.35 17.86 1.83
N ARG A 67 -1.08 17.45 1.98
CA ARG A 67 -0.21 17.09 0.84
C ARG A 67 -0.79 15.95 0.00
N MET A 68 -1.40 14.96 0.64
CA MET A 68 -2.04 13.85 -0.09
C MET A 68 -3.44 14.19 -0.60
N ALA A 69 -4.19 15.02 0.11
CA ALA A 69 -5.56 15.38 -0.25
C ALA A 69 -5.65 16.12 -1.60
N VAL A 70 -4.65 16.95 -1.93
CA VAL A 70 -4.65 17.80 -3.15
C VAL A 70 -4.83 17.02 -4.45
N LEU A 71 -4.27 15.80 -4.54
CA LEU A 71 -4.35 14.95 -5.75
C LEU A 71 -4.99 13.58 -5.49
N ALA A 72 -5.70 13.43 -4.37
CA ALA A 72 -6.32 12.17 -3.98
C ALA A 72 -7.39 11.67 -4.96
N ASP A 73 -7.99 12.55 -5.77
CA ASP A 73 -8.96 12.23 -6.81
C ASP A 73 -8.31 11.80 -8.15
N ARG A 74 -7.02 12.11 -8.33
CA ARG A 74 -6.34 12.01 -9.64
C ARG A 74 -5.16 11.06 -9.68
N SER A 75 -4.53 10.77 -8.55
CA SER A 75 -3.33 9.93 -8.49
C SER A 75 -3.53 8.75 -7.55
N MET A 76 -3.21 7.53 -8.00
CA MET A 76 -3.34 6.31 -7.19
C MET A 76 -2.57 6.38 -5.86
N TYR A 77 -1.36 6.96 -5.85
CA TYR A 77 -0.51 7.07 -4.67
C TYR A 77 -0.98 8.11 -3.67
N HIS A 78 -1.37 9.30 -4.15
CA HIS A 78 -2.03 10.33 -3.32
C HIS A 78 -3.35 9.83 -2.72
N ALA A 79 -4.18 9.14 -3.52
CA ALA A 79 -5.43 8.55 -3.05
C ALA A 79 -5.20 7.55 -1.92
N LEU A 80 -4.26 6.60 -2.13
CA LEU A 80 -3.88 5.62 -1.13
C LEU A 80 -3.23 6.26 0.10
N GLY A 81 -2.35 7.24 -0.10
CA GLY A 81 -1.66 7.97 0.96
C GLY A 81 -2.63 8.73 1.86
N HIS A 82 -3.55 9.49 1.27
CA HIS A 82 -4.60 10.20 2.02
C HIS A 82 -5.48 9.22 2.81
N GLY A 83 -5.92 8.13 2.17
CA GLY A 83 -6.66 7.07 2.86
C GLY A 83 -5.86 6.45 4.01
N THR A 84 -4.54 6.24 3.83
CA THR A 84 -3.67 5.63 4.84
C THR A 84 -3.51 6.53 6.06
N ILE A 85 -3.37 7.85 5.86
CA ILE A 85 -3.30 8.82 6.96
C ILE A 85 -4.59 8.77 7.79
N LEU A 86 -5.75 8.83 7.13
CA LEU A 86 -7.04 8.76 7.82
C LEU A 86 -7.28 7.39 8.47
N PHE A 87 -6.80 6.31 7.86
CA PHE A 87 -6.77 4.98 8.47
C PHE A 87 -5.97 4.97 9.77
N ILE A 88 -4.74 5.51 9.78
CA ILE A 88 -3.91 5.52 10.99
C ILE A 88 -4.56 6.41 12.06
N LYS A 89 -5.09 7.59 11.70
CA LYS A 89 -5.83 8.45 12.63
C LYS A 89 -7.00 7.70 13.27
N ALA A 90 -7.82 7.03 12.46
CA ALA A 90 -8.93 6.20 12.96
C ALA A 90 -8.46 5.10 13.92
N MET A 91 -7.39 4.39 13.58
CA MET A 91 -6.83 3.34 14.43
C MET A 91 -6.22 3.87 15.74
N MET A 92 -5.73 5.11 15.75
CA MET A 92 -5.14 5.73 16.94
C MET A 92 -6.22 6.26 17.89
N THR A 93 -7.27 6.90 17.37
CA THR A 93 -8.32 7.49 18.20
C THR A 93 -9.34 6.47 18.65
N CYS A 94 -9.54 5.41 17.86
CA CYS A 94 -10.62 4.43 18.05
C CYS A 94 -12.02 5.06 18.15
N ASP A 95 -12.19 6.29 17.63
CA ASP A 95 -13.48 6.96 17.57
C ASP A 95 -14.27 6.45 16.36
N ARG A 96 -15.57 6.19 16.55
CA ARG A 96 -16.47 5.79 15.47
C ARG A 96 -16.51 6.82 14.35
N ALA A 97 -16.52 8.11 14.67
CA ALA A 97 -16.53 9.16 13.66
C ALA A 97 -15.26 9.09 12.78
N ASP A 98 -14.10 8.83 13.39
CA ASP A 98 -12.84 8.70 12.68
C ASP A 98 -12.77 7.41 11.87
N MET A 99 -13.28 6.30 12.42
CA MET A 99 -13.42 5.04 11.69
C MET A 99 -14.30 5.18 10.45
N GLU A 100 -15.43 5.88 10.54
CA GLU A 100 -16.30 6.17 9.39
C GLU A 100 -15.57 7.00 8.34
N ARG A 101 -14.86 8.07 8.75
CA ARG A 101 -14.04 8.88 7.86
C ARG A 101 -12.94 8.06 7.18
N GLY A 102 -12.21 7.23 7.93
CA GLY A 102 -11.17 6.36 7.40
C GLY A 102 -11.72 5.31 6.43
N MET A 103 -12.87 4.71 6.74
CA MET A 103 -13.54 3.75 5.85
C MET A 103 -13.96 4.40 4.52
N GLU A 104 -14.54 5.61 4.58
CA GLU A 104 -14.99 6.33 3.40
C GLU A 104 -13.82 6.81 2.55
N ALA A 105 -12.78 7.38 3.16
CA ALA A 105 -11.57 7.78 2.46
C ALA A 105 -10.90 6.59 1.76
N MET A 106 -10.77 5.45 2.45
CA MET A 106 -10.18 4.25 1.85
C MET A 106 -11.07 3.62 0.77
N ARG A 107 -12.40 3.77 0.87
CA ARG A 107 -13.33 3.38 -0.19
C ARG A 107 -13.13 4.23 -1.43
N ASN A 108 -13.02 5.55 -1.28
CA ASN A 108 -12.77 6.48 -2.38
C ASN A 108 -11.41 6.25 -3.00
N ALA A 109 -10.37 6.02 -2.20
CA ALA A 109 -9.05 5.65 -2.68
C ALA A 109 -9.11 4.38 -3.56
N ALA A 110 -9.78 3.33 -3.09
CA ALA A 110 -9.95 2.09 -3.86
C ALA A 110 -10.65 2.32 -5.21
N LEU A 111 -11.63 3.22 -5.27
CA LEU A 111 -12.32 3.58 -6.53
C LEU A 111 -11.39 4.30 -7.51
N VAL A 112 -10.61 5.27 -7.03
CA VAL A 112 -9.64 5.99 -7.86
C VAL A 112 -8.59 5.01 -8.40
N ILE A 113 -8.02 4.17 -7.52
CA ILE A 113 -7.01 3.17 -7.90
C ILE A 113 -7.57 2.17 -8.91
N ASP A 114 -8.82 1.71 -8.77
CA ASP A 114 -9.44 0.76 -9.71
C ASP A 114 -9.53 1.34 -11.13
N GLY A 115 -9.63 2.67 -11.28
CA GLY A 115 -9.56 3.35 -12.56
C GLY A 115 -8.23 3.17 -13.30
N PHE A 116 -7.12 2.97 -12.58
CA PHE A 116 -5.78 2.74 -13.14
C PHE A 116 -5.47 1.27 -13.39
N ARG A 117 -6.27 0.34 -12.85
CA ARG A 117 -6.01 -1.09 -12.96
C ARG A 117 -6.25 -1.59 -14.38
N ALA A 118 -5.54 -2.66 -14.72
CA ALA A 118 -5.73 -3.30 -16.01
C ALA A 118 -7.12 -3.95 -16.08
N ARG A 119 -7.84 -3.65 -17.17
CA ARG A 119 -9.08 -4.34 -17.50
C ARG A 119 -8.75 -5.65 -18.20
N TYR A 120 -9.19 -6.74 -17.60
CA TYR A 120 -9.06 -8.09 -18.16
C TYR A 120 -10.36 -8.48 -18.83
N THR A 121 -10.28 -8.90 -20.08
CA THR A 121 -11.38 -9.61 -20.73
C THR A 121 -11.50 -11.03 -20.17
N ILE A 122 -12.61 -11.70 -20.50
CA ILE A 122 -12.81 -13.11 -20.13
C ILE A 122 -11.70 -13.98 -20.74
N ALA A 123 -11.28 -13.67 -21.97
CA ALA A 123 -10.16 -14.35 -22.64
C ALA A 123 -8.84 -14.13 -21.88
N ASP A 124 -8.52 -12.88 -21.52
CA ASP A 124 -7.31 -12.56 -20.75
C ASP A 124 -7.27 -13.32 -19.41
N SER A 125 -8.42 -13.49 -18.78
CA SER A 125 -8.54 -14.22 -17.51
C SER A 125 -8.22 -15.71 -17.67
N ILE A 126 -8.59 -16.31 -18.80
CA ILE A 126 -8.28 -17.71 -19.14
C ILE A 126 -6.79 -17.86 -19.43
N TYR A 127 -6.19 -16.95 -20.21
CA TYR A 127 -4.75 -16.96 -20.48
C TYR A 127 -3.92 -16.77 -19.21
N ARG A 128 -4.38 -15.94 -18.26
CA ARG A 128 -3.76 -15.75 -16.94
C ARG A 128 -3.71 -17.04 -16.13
N ILE A 129 -4.75 -17.87 -16.22
CA ILE A 129 -4.78 -19.19 -15.56
C ILE A 129 -3.75 -20.13 -16.21
N GLY A 130 -3.56 -20.04 -17.53
CA GLY A 130 -2.53 -20.76 -18.29
C GLY A 130 -1.10 -20.24 -18.13
N GLY A 131 -0.88 -19.20 -17.31
CA GLY A 131 0.45 -18.62 -17.05
C GLY A 131 0.90 -17.58 -18.09
N GLN A 132 0.05 -17.22 -19.04
CA GLN A 132 0.33 -16.16 -20.00
C GLN A 132 -0.24 -14.84 -19.47
N TYR A 133 0.65 -13.86 -19.27
CA TYR A 133 0.29 -12.54 -18.77
C TYR A 133 0.24 -11.54 -19.91
N LYS A 134 -0.82 -10.73 -19.92
CA LYS A 134 -0.88 -9.51 -20.73
C LYS A 134 0.28 -8.60 -20.33
N ILE A 135 0.91 -7.93 -21.29
CA ILE A 135 1.90 -6.90 -21.02
C ILE A 135 1.18 -5.73 -20.36
N LEU A 136 1.48 -5.49 -19.08
CA LEU A 136 0.91 -4.41 -18.27
C LEU A 136 1.83 -3.19 -18.29
N THR A 137 1.28 -1.98 -18.21
CA THR A 137 2.09 -0.77 -17.97
C THR A 137 2.59 -0.72 -16.53
N GLU A 138 3.65 0.04 -16.26
CA GLU A 138 4.16 0.24 -14.89
C GLU A 138 3.07 0.80 -13.95
N GLU A 139 2.28 1.75 -14.43
CA GLU A 139 1.14 2.32 -13.70
C GLU A 139 0.08 1.27 -13.38
N GLN A 140 -0.28 0.41 -14.33
CA GLN A 140 -1.24 -0.67 -14.10
C GLN A 140 -0.74 -1.67 -13.07
N ILE A 141 0.56 -2.00 -13.11
CA ILE A 141 1.19 -2.90 -12.15
C ILE A 141 1.13 -2.30 -10.74
N HIS A 142 1.51 -1.03 -10.59
CA HIS A 142 1.42 -0.33 -9.32
C HIS A 142 -0.02 -0.17 -8.82
N ALA A 143 -0.98 0.04 -9.73
CA ALA A 143 -2.39 0.10 -9.37
C ALA A 143 -2.90 -1.23 -8.77
N GLU A 144 -2.45 -2.38 -9.27
CA GLU A 144 -2.78 -3.69 -8.66
C GLU A 144 -2.26 -3.79 -7.21
N LEU A 145 -1.05 -3.29 -6.95
CA LEU A 145 -0.46 -3.26 -5.62
C LEU A 145 -1.20 -2.29 -4.70
N CYS A 146 -1.41 -1.04 -5.13
CA CYS A 146 -2.13 -0.03 -4.35
C CYS A 146 -3.55 -0.50 -4.02
N TYR A 147 -4.19 -1.21 -4.95
CA TYR A 147 -5.52 -1.79 -4.71
C TYR A 147 -5.46 -2.88 -3.65
N ALA A 148 -4.46 -3.77 -3.70
CA ALA A 148 -4.24 -4.78 -2.66
C ALA A 148 -4.03 -4.15 -1.27
N GLU A 149 -3.20 -3.10 -1.17
CA GLU A 149 -2.99 -2.34 0.07
C GLU A 149 -4.30 -1.69 0.57
N SER A 150 -5.09 -1.08 -0.32
CA SER A 150 -6.38 -0.50 0.05
C SER A 150 -7.37 -1.54 0.61
N LEU A 151 -7.40 -2.74 0.02
CA LEU A 151 -8.25 -3.84 0.51
C LEU A 151 -7.81 -4.31 1.90
N MET A 152 -6.50 -4.30 2.19
CA MET A 152 -5.95 -4.62 3.49
C MET A 152 -6.46 -3.65 4.55
N PHE A 153 -6.30 -2.35 4.34
CA PHE A 153 -6.75 -1.34 5.29
C PHE A 153 -8.26 -1.37 5.49
N ARG A 154 -9.04 -1.57 4.42
CA ARG A 154 -10.50 -1.76 4.53
C ARG A 154 -10.89 -2.97 5.35
N ALA A 155 -10.14 -4.08 5.22
CA ALA A 155 -10.39 -5.27 6.02
C ALA A 155 -10.15 -4.99 7.50
N ILE A 156 -9.04 -4.31 7.83
CA ILE A 156 -8.70 -3.91 9.20
C ILE A 156 -9.77 -2.98 9.76
N LEU A 157 -10.13 -1.89 9.06
CA LEU A 157 -11.19 -0.97 9.51
C LEU A 157 -12.52 -1.70 9.76
N THR A 158 -12.86 -2.67 8.90
CA THR A 158 -14.09 -3.46 9.11
C THR A 158 -14.05 -4.24 10.42
N PHE A 159 -12.90 -4.76 10.85
CA PHE A 159 -12.79 -5.46 12.14
C PHE A 159 -12.90 -4.52 13.36
N PHE A 160 -12.39 -3.29 13.24
CA PHE A 160 -12.34 -2.35 14.35
C PHE A 160 -13.56 -1.41 14.40
N TYR A 161 -14.39 -1.38 13.36
CA TYR A 161 -15.57 -0.52 13.29
C TYR A 161 -16.63 -0.86 14.34
N ASP A 162 -16.93 -2.15 14.52
CA ASP A 162 -17.79 -2.64 15.60
C ASP A 162 -17.40 -4.07 16.01
N GLU A 163 -17.77 -4.45 17.24
CA GLU A 163 -17.50 -5.78 17.79
C GLU A 163 -18.50 -6.84 17.32
N SER A 164 -19.21 -6.60 16.21
CA SER A 164 -20.22 -7.53 15.73
C SER A 164 -19.60 -8.73 15.02
N LEU A 165 -20.23 -9.90 15.19
CA LEU A 165 -19.86 -11.10 14.43
C LEU A 165 -19.99 -10.88 12.92
N VAL A 166 -20.92 -10.02 12.49
CA VAL A 166 -21.12 -9.67 11.08
C VAL A 166 -19.90 -8.95 10.51
N SER A 167 -19.36 -7.97 11.24
CA SER A 167 -18.16 -7.24 10.85
C SER A 167 -16.93 -8.13 10.88
N PHE A 168 -16.82 -9.03 11.85
CA PHE A 168 -15.77 -10.06 11.87
C PHE A 168 -15.80 -10.98 10.63
N ILE A 169 -16.98 -11.47 10.24
CA ILE A 169 -17.16 -12.31 9.05
C ILE A 169 -16.82 -11.51 7.78
N LYS A 170 -17.34 -10.27 7.65
CA LYS A 170 -17.05 -9.40 6.51
C LYS A 170 -15.56 -9.09 6.39
N GLY A 171 -14.90 -8.77 7.51
CA GLY A 171 -13.46 -8.54 7.60
C GLY A 171 -12.67 -9.76 7.14
N SER A 172 -13.08 -10.96 7.55
CA SER A 172 -12.44 -12.22 7.17
C SER A 172 -12.50 -12.49 5.66
N PHE A 173 -13.66 -12.25 5.03
CA PHE A 173 -13.79 -12.34 3.57
C PHE A 173 -12.91 -11.30 2.85
N LYS A 174 -12.83 -10.07 3.39
CA LYS A 174 -11.96 -9.02 2.83
C LYS A 174 -10.47 -9.38 2.94
N ILE A 175 -10.03 -9.94 4.07
CA ILE A 175 -8.66 -10.46 4.26
C ILE A 175 -8.32 -11.49 3.18
N ARG A 176 -9.22 -12.44 2.91
CA ARG A 176 -9.01 -13.46 1.88
C ARG A 176 -8.84 -12.83 0.50
N SER A 177 -9.71 -11.89 0.13
CA SER A 177 -9.63 -11.18 -1.15
C SER A 177 -8.34 -10.36 -1.27
N CYS A 178 -7.92 -9.71 -0.18
CA CYS A 178 -6.67 -8.98 -0.08
C CYS A 178 -5.47 -9.91 -0.33
N TYR A 179 -5.39 -11.06 0.34
CA TYR A 179 -4.30 -12.00 0.15
C TYR A 179 -4.24 -12.56 -1.28
N GLN A 180 -5.38 -12.82 -1.93
CA GLN A 180 -5.37 -13.20 -3.35
C GLN A 180 -4.83 -12.08 -4.24
N SER A 181 -5.13 -10.82 -3.92
CA SER A 181 -4.62 -9.67 -4.68
C SER A 181 -3.11 -9.53 -4.55
N PHE A 182 -2.55 -9.71 -3.34
CA PHE A 182 -1.09 -9.75 -3.14
C PHE A 182 -0.42 -10.93 -3.85
N LYS A 183 -1.06 -12.10 -3.86
CA LYS A 183 -0.57 -13.24 -4.65
C LYS A 183 -0.53 -12.94 -6.14
N GLU A 184 -1.52 -12.21 -6.66
CA GLU A 184 -1.51 -11.79 -8.06
C GLU A 184 -0.35 -10.85 -8.33
N CYS A 185 -0.12 -9.86 -7.46
CA CYS A 185 1.02 -8.96 -7.56
C CYS A 185 2.36 -9.73 -7.52
N HIS A 186 2.47 -10.77 -6.70
CA HIS A 186 3.62 -11.67 -6.68
C HIS A 186 3.80 -12.47 -7.97
N ARG A 187 2.70 -12.89 -8.62
CA ARG A 187 2.80 -13.53 -9.95
C ARG A 187 3.28 -12.53 -11.00
N ILE A 188 2.77 -11.30 -10.98
CA ILE A 188 3.21 -10.20 -11.87
C ILE A 188 4.70 -9.92 -11.67
N LEU A 189 5.18 -9.86 -10.41
CA LEU A 189 6.60 -9.66 -10.09
C LEU A 189 7.51 -10.72 -10.73
N ASN A 190 7.06 -11.98 -10.76
CA ASN A 190 7.81 -13.12 -11.30
C ASN A 190 7.51 -13.41 -12.78
N SER A 191 6.75 -12.54 -13.45
CA SER A 191 6.39 -12.70 -14.86
C SER A 191 7.33 -11.92 -15.78
N ASP A 192 7.19 -12.16 -17.07
CA ASP A 192 8.01 -11.52 -18.11
C ASP A 192 7.67 -10.03 -18.33
N CYS A 193 6.66 -9.50 -17.63
CA CYS A 193 6.20 -8.10 -17.71
C CYS A 193 7.31 -7.05 -17.46
N TRP A 194 8.41 -7.46 -16.83
CA TRP A 194 9.53 -6.60 -16.45
C TRP A 194 10.74 -6.73 -17.37
N LYS A 195 10.80 -7.73 -18.25
CA LYS A 195 11.98 -8.00 -19.10
C LYS A 195 12.22 -6.88 -20.11
N GLU A 196 11.17 -6.38 -20.74
CA GLU A 196 11.23 -5.30 -21.74
C GLU A 196 11.46 -3.90 -21.13
N LYS A 197 11.35 -3.77 -19.80
CA LYS A 197 11.41 -2.47 -19.10
C LYS A 197 12.74 -2.24 -18.37
N SER A 198 13.71 -3.16 -18.49
CA SER A 198 14.89 -3.17 -17.61
C SER A 198 15.99 -2.18 -17.97
N ASP A 199 15.85 -1.42 -19.06
CA ASP A 199 16.95 -0.66 -19.66
C ASP A 199 17.15 0.73 -19.05
N SER A 200 16.18 1.25 -18.28
CA SER A 200 16.27 2.56 -17.65
C SER A 200 16.40 2.46 -16.12
N VAL A 201 17.20 3.36 -15.52
CA VAL A 201 17.30 3.52 -14.04
C VAL A 201 15.92 3.80 -13.44
N LYS A 202 15.08 4.57 -14.14
CA LYS A 202 13.71 4.90 -13.76
C LYS A 202 12.85 3.64 -13.56
N SER A 203 12.84 2.76 -14.56
CA SER A 203 12.05 1.52 -14.53
C SER A 203 12.57 0.50 -13.52
N GLN A 204 13.88 0.48 -13.26
CA GLN A 204 14.45 -0.33 -12.19
C GLN A 204 13.97 0.12 -10.80
N GLU A 205 13.91 1.43 -10.56
CA GLU A 205 13.40 1.97 -9.29
C GLU A 205 11.90 1.69 -9.13
N ILE A 206 11.10 1.88 -10.19
CA ILE A 206 9.67 1.53 -10.20
C ILE A 206 9.50 0.05 -9.81
N LYS A 207 10.23 -0.85 -10.48
CA LYS A 207 10.21 -2.29 -10.16
C LYS A 207 10.58 -2.57 -8.71
N ARG A 208 11.62 -1.91 -8.20
CA ARG A 208 12.08 -2.07 -6.81
C ARG A 208 10.99 -1.67 -5.81
N GLN A 209 10.30 -0.56 -6.06
CA GLN A 209 9.19 -0.09 -5.21
C GLN A 209 8.03 -1.09 -5.22
N PHE A 210 7.67 -1.62 -6.40
CA PHE A 210 6.66 -2.67 -6.49
C PHE A 210 7.06 -3.95 -5.75
N GLU A 211 8.28 -4.44 -5.98
CA GLU A 211 8.81 -5.64 -5.32
C GLU A 211 8.79 -5.49 -3.79
N CYS A 212 9.21 -4.32 -3.28
CA CYS A 212 9.14 -3.99 -1.87
C CYS A 212 7.71 -4.12 -1.34
N GLY A 213 6.74 -3.48 -1.96
CA GLY A 213 5.34 -3.52 -1.51
C GLY A 213 4.74 -4.93 -1.55
N VAL A 214 5.03 -5.70 -2.59
CA VAL A 214 4.58 -7.09 -2.71
C VAL A 214 5.15 -7.97 -1.61
N ARG A 215 6.48 -7.91 -1.38
CA ARG A 215 7.14 -8.68 -0.33
C ARG A 215 6.68 -8.26 1.06
N MET A 216 6.49 -6.97 1.28
CA MET A 216 5.95 -6.42 2.53
C MET A 216 4.55 -6.98 2.81
N GLY A 217 3.64 -6.92 1.84
CA GLY A 217 2.28 -7.44 2.00
C GLY A 217 2.24 -8.94 2.27
N ILE A 218 2.95 -9.75 1.48
CA ILE A 218 3.03 -11.21 1.70
C ILE A 218 3.67 -11.51 3.07
N GLY A 219 4.73 -10.78 3.43
CA GLY A 219 5.40 -10.90 4.72
C GLY A 219 4.46 -10.61 5.89
N ALA A 220 3.65 -9.54 5.79
CA ALA A 220 2.65 -9.20 6.80
C ALA A 220 1.61 -10.32 6.97
N PHE A 221 1.14 -10.94 5.88
CA PHE A 221 0.23 -12.09 5.97
C PHE A 221 0.90 -13.32 6.58
N ASN A 222 2.14 -13.62 6.20
CA ASN A 222 2.88 -14.73 6.79
C ASN A 222 3.09 -14.52 8.30
N LEU A 223 3.39 -13.29 8.71
CA LEU A 223 3.48 -12.92 10.12
C LEU A 223 2.14 -13.10 10.83
N MET A 224 1.05 -12.59 10.26
CA MET A 224 -0.30 -12.77 10.80
C MET A 224 -0.66 -14.26 10.95
N LEU A 225 -0.32 -15.09 9.96
CA LEU A 225 -0.55 -16.54 10.03
C LEU A 225 0.29 -17.21 11.11
N SER A 226 1.52 -16.75 11.32
CA SER A 226 2.41 -17.30 12.35
C SER A 226 1.96 -16.99 13.78
N THR A 227 1.22 -15.89 13.97
CA THR A 227 0.70 -15.47 15.29
C THR A 227 -0.68 -16.05 15.61
N LEU A 228 -1.37 -16.68 14.64
CA LEU A 228 -2.67 -17.31 14.89
C LEU A 228 -2.53 -18.50 15.85
N PRO A 229 -3.21 -18.48 17.01
CA PRO A 229 -3.28 -19.63 17.88
C PRO A 229 -3.84 -20.84 17.12
N THR A 230 -3.20 -22.00 17.27
CA THR A 230 -3.61 -23.27 16.62
C THR A 230 -5.07 -23.67 16.90
N LYS A 231 -5.67 -23.12 17.97
CA LYS A 231 -7.09 -23.30 18.31
C LYS A 231 -8.06 -22.56 17.37
N LEU A 232 -7.66 -21.40 16.82
CA LEU A 232 -8.47 -20.64 15.86
C LEU A 232 -8.49 -21.31 14.47
N LEU A 233 -7.42 -22.01 14.09
CA LEU A 233 -7.38 -22.82 12.85
C LEU A 233 -8.41 -23.95 12.88
N ARG A 234 -8.64 -24.57 14.05
CA ARG A 234 -9.65 -25.63 14.24
C ARG A 234 -11.08 -25.09 14.31
N LEU A 235 -11.28 -23.88 14.82
CA LEU A 235 -12.60 -23.23 14.86
C LEU A 235 -13.10 -22.85 13.45
N LEU A 236 -12.20 -22.48 12.54
CA LEU A 236 -12.52 -22.23 11.14
C LEU A 236 -12.96 -23.50 10.38
N GLU A 237 -12.58 -24.70 10.84
CA GLU A 237 -13.08 -25.97 10.31
C GLU A 237 -14.51 -26.29 10.78
N VAL A 238 -14.86 -25.90 12.02
CA VAL A 238 -16.15 -26.20 12.66
C VAL A 238 -17.30 -25.33 12.15
N VAL A 239 -17.03 -24.10 11.70
CA VAL A 239 -18.05 -23.17 11.17
C VAL A 239 -18.51 -23.55 9.73
N GLY A 240 -18.00 -24.63 9.16
CA GLY A 240 -18.54 -25.18 7.91
C GLY A 240 -17.99 -24.50 6.66
N PHE A 241 -16.69 -24.70 6.40
CA PHE A 241 -16.17 -24.63 5.03
C PHE A 241 -16.47 -25.93 4.25
N SER A 242 -17.69 -26.44 4.37
CA SER A 242 -18.26 -27.38 3.39
C SER A 242 -18.74 -26.57 2.19
N GLY A 243 -17.90 -26.43 1.17
CA GLY A 243 -18.30 -25.82 -0.09
C GLY A 243 -17.43 -24.67 -0.60
N ASN A 244 -16.11 -24.86 -0.69
CA ASN A 244 -15.38 -24.64 -1.95
C ASN A 244 -13.89 -24.94 -1.76
N LYS A 245 -13.33 -25.72 -2.69
CA LYS A 245 -11.98 -26.31 -2.73
C LYS A 245 -10.80 -25.34 -2.50
N VAL A 246 -11.05 -24.04 -2.41
CA VAL A 246 -10.04 -23.00 -2.21
C VAL A 246 -9.55 -22.92 -0.76
N SER A 247 -10.37 -23.26 0.25
CA SER A 247 -9.88 -23.32 1.65
C SER A 247 -9.07 -24.58 1.92
N ALA A 248 -9.39 -25.70 1.26
CA ALA A 248 -8.59 -26.92 1.31
C ALA A 248 -7.18 -26.71 0.72
N LEU A 249 -7.02 -25.84 -0.28
CA LEU A 249 -5.70 -25.52 -0.84
C LEU A 249 -4.83 -24.68 0.12
N PHE A 250 -5.46 -23.85 0.98
CA PHE A 250 -4.75 -23.06 2.00
C PHE A 250 -4.31 -23.92 3.17
N ILE A 251 -5.21 -24.75 3.68
CA ILE A 251 -4.91 -25.64 4.81
C ILE A 251 -3.96 -26.76 4.37
N GLY A 252 -4.14 -27.31 3.17
CA GLY A 252 -3.31 -28.40 2.62
C GLY A 252 -1.87 -28.00 2.31
N LYS A 253 -1.57 -26.72 2.04
CA LYS A 253 -0.19 -26.24 1.92
C LYS A 253 0.48 -26.04 3.28
N LEU A 254 -0.25 -25.51 4.26
CA LEU A 254 0.26 -25.30 5.62
C LEU A 254 0.50 -26.62 6.38
N ALA A 255 -0.25 -27.68 6.06
CA ALA A 255 -0.07 -29.00 6.65
C ALA A 255 1.09 -29.82 6.05
N LYS A 256 1.68 -29.39 4.93
CA LYS A 256 2.80 -30.09 4.27
C LYS A 256 4.18 -29.54 4.60
N GLU A 257 4.26 -28.42 5.33
CA GLU A 257 5.53 -27.79 5.75
C GLU A 257 5.80 -27.92 7.26
N LYS A 258 5.23 -28.95 7.92
CA LYS A 258 5.62 -29.37 9.27
C LYS A 258 5.93 -30.86 9.31
#